data_AF-A0A165E7F4-F1
#
_entry.id   AF-A0A165E7F4-F1
#
_cell.length_a   1.000
_cell.length_b   1.000
_cell.length_c   1.000
_cell.angle_alpha   90.00
_cell.angle_beta   90.00
_cell.angle_gamma   90.00
#
_symmetry.space_group_name_H-M   'P 1'
#
loop_
_entity.id
_entity.type
_entity.pdbx_description
1 polymer ?
#
loop_
_entity_poly.entity_id
_entity_poly.type
_entity_poly.pdbx_seq_one_letter_code
_entity_poly.pdbx_strand_id
1 'polypeptide(L)'
;MAGFEIPQAAVDLALQYHAIVRRNDCDFEGCPNEGKMRCSGCTRVFYCGVECQKKAWKQHKKTCKMHHDKDKLEEAHPHLLRRQPKVECSGCGVVLLEGARSTADDVCHDCGYTVCKPCGKSKTKGSCLCENSNFGTEYCVWEPRMHHVCGANGELYNGDYHPVIAYTDFPRERYPDMYESAPRRCNNCGKNKWCMTPETVTMCRNLMYQPVPASEANTCILA
;
A
#
# COMPACT_ATOMS: atom_id res chain seq x y z
N MET A 1 -30.48 -17.63 -0.66
CA MET A 1 -29.22 -17.29 0.03
C MET A 1 -29.30 -17.92 1.41
N ALA A 2 -28.55 -19.00 1.66
CA ALA A 2 -28.56 -19.66 2.96
C ALA A 2 -27.79 -18.77 3.95
N GLY A 3 -28.45 -18.32 5.01
CA GLY A 3 -27.83 -17.57 6.09
C GLY A 3 -26.83 -18.46 6.84
N PHE A 4 -25.64 -17.94 7.08
CA PHE A 4 -24.66 -18.61 7.92
C PHE A 4 -24.99 -18.32 9.38
N GLU A 5 -25.62 -19.28 10.06
CA GLU A 5 -25.88 -19.20 11.50
C GLU A 5 -24.60 -19.59 12.26
N ILE A 6 -24.11 -18.66 13.09
CA ILE A 6 -22.95 -18.91 13.95
C ILE A 6 -23.41 -19.81 15.10
N PRO A 7 -22.72 -20.94 15.38
CA PRO A 7 -23.09 -21.83 16.48
C PRO A 7 -23.07 -21.10 17.83
N GLN A 8 -24.11 -21.28 18.65
CA GLN A 8 -24.23 -20.65 19.97
C GLN A 8 -23.00 -20.91 20.87
N ALA A 9 -22.40 -22.10 20.77
CA ALA A 9 -21.17 -22.44 21.49
C ALA A 9 -19.97 -21.53 21.16
N ALA A 10 -19.89 -21.01 19.93
CA ALA A 10 -18.85 -20.05 19.54
C ALA A 10 -19.10 -18.66 20.14
N VAL A 11 -20.38 -18.27 20.26
CA VAL A 11 -20.79 -17.03 20.96
C VAL A 11 -20.45 -17.13 22.45
N ASP A 12 -20.75 -18.26 23.07
CA ASP A 12 -20.49 -18.50 24.50
C ASP A 12 -18.98 -18.51 24.81
N LEU A 13 -18.16 -19.11 23.92
CA LEU A 13 -16.70 -19.11 24.04
C LEU A 13 -16.12 -17.69 23.88
N ALA A 14 -16.64 -16.90 22.94
CA ALA A 14 -16.22 -15.51 22.76
C ALA A 14 -16.58 -14.63 23.98
N LEU A 15 -17.74 -14.86 24.59
CA LEU A 15 -18.14 -14.18 25.83
C LEU A 15 -17.28 -14.59 27.03
N GLN A 16 -16.89 -15.87 27.14
CA GLN A 16 -15.91 -16.31 28.12
C GLN A 16 -14.54 -15.63 27.93
N TYR A 17 -14.09 -15.48 26.68
CA TYR A 17 -12.82 -14.82 26.37
C TYR A 17 -12.84 -13.33 26.74
N HIS A 18 -13.97 -12.64 26.52
CA HIS A 18 -14.16 -11.25 26.94
C HIS A 18 -14.27 -11.07 28.46
N ALA A 19 -14.81 -12.04 29.19
CA ALA A 19 -14.87 -12.02 30.66
C ALA A 19 -13.50 -12.18 31.34
N ILE A 20 -12.50 -12.73 30.64
CA ILE A 20 -11.11 -12.85 31.14
C ILE A 20 -10.37 -11.50 31.09
N VAL A 21 -10.80 -10.55 30.26
CA VAL A 21 -10.26 -9.19 30.26
C VAL A 21 -10.96 -8.38 31.37
N ARG A 22 -10.73 -8.77 32.62
CA ARG A 22 -11.24 -8.08 33.80
C ARG A 22 -10.65 -6.68 33.86
N ARG A 23 -11.47 -5.69 33.56
CA ARG A 23 -11.19 -4.28 33.83
C ARG A 23 -11.05 -4.14 35.35
N ASN A 24 -9.82 -3.95 35.84
CA ASN A 24 -9.45 -3.61 37.23
C ASN A 24 -8.93 -4.74 38.13
N ASP A 25 -8.40 -5.87 37.63
CA ASP A 25 -7.70 -6.80 38.53
C ASP A 25 -6.39 -6.20 39.08
N CYS A 26 -5.95 -6.69 40.25
CA CYS A 26 -4.68 -6.30 40.81
C CYS A 26 -3.51 -6.84 39.96
N ASP A 27 -2.67 -5.94 39.47
CA ASP A 27 -1.51 -6.20 38.59
C ASP A 27 -0.34 -6.93 39.29
N PHE A 28 -0.46 -7.23 40.59
CA PHE A 28 0.52 -8.06 41.29
C PHE A 28 0.27 -9.54 41.01
N GLU A 29 1.27 -10.23 40.45
CA GLU A 29 1.23 -11.66 40.15
C GLU A 29 0.79 -12.49 41.37
N GLY A 30 -0.27 -13.28 41.20
CA GLY A 30 -0.82 -14.14 42.25
C GLY A 30 -1.77 -13.45 43.23
N CYS A 31 -2.16 -12.20 43.01
CA CYS A 31 -3.17 -11.52 43.81
C CYS A 31 -4.59 -11.75 43.24
N PRO A 32 -5.52 -12.40 43.97
CA PRO A 32 -6.88 -12.62 43.49
C PRO A 32 -7.80 -11.41 43.71
N ASN A 33 -7.29 -10.34 44.32
CA ASN A 33 -8.11 -9.19 44.72
C ASN A 33 -8.33 -8.22 43.55
N GLU A 34 -9.48 -7.55 43.60
CA GLU A 34 -9.77 -6.43 42.71
C GLU A 34 -8.87 -5.22 43.02
N GLY A 35 -8.40 -4.56 41.97
CA GLY A 35 -7.60 -3.36 41.98
C GLY A 35 -8.41 -2.11 42.28
N LYS A 36 -8.35 -1.65 43.53
CA LYS A 36 -9.07 -0.48 44.04
C LYS A 36 -8.36 0.85 43.78
N MET A 37 -7.06 0.81 43.53
CA MET A 37 -6.24 2.00 43.30
C MET A 37 -5.43 1.86 42.02
N ARG A 38 -5.17 2.99 41.35
CA ARG A 38 -4.33 3.03 40.15
C ARG A 38 -2.93 3.51 40.51
N CYS A 39 -1.94 3.10 39.72
CA CYS A 39 -0.62 3.71 39.80
C CYS A 39 -0.73 5.22 39.48
N SER A 40 -0.25 6.09 40.38
CA SER A 40 -0.31 7.54 40.19
C SER A 40 0.60 8.06 39.08
N GLY A 41 1.62 7.30 38.68
CA GLY A 41 2.56 7.69 37.63
C GLY A 41 2.02 7.49 36.21
N CYS A 42 1.50 6.30 35.90
CA CYS A 42 1.02 5.98 34.56
C CYS A 42 -0.51 5.84 34.45
N THR A 43 -1.22 5.67 35.56
CA THR A 43 -2.68 5.46 35.62
C THR A 43 -3.23 4.22 34.87
N ARG A 44 -2.35 3.37 34.30
CA ARG A 44 -2.74 2.24 33.44
C ARG A 44 -2.94 0.90 34.16
N VAL A 45 -2.30 0.70 35.30
CA VAL A 45 -2.38 -0.53 36.09
C VAL A 45 -3.13 -0.28 37.40
N PHE A 46 -3.77 -1.33 37.91
CA PHE A 46 -4.55 -1.30 39.15
C PHE A 46 -3.90 -2.20 40.19
N TYR A 47 -3.99 -1.80 41.46
CA TYR A 47 -3.53 -2.57 42.61
C TYR A 47 -4.63 -2.60 43.66
N CYS A 48 -4.75 -3.70 44.39
CA CYS A 48 -5.71 -3.78 45.49
C CYS A 48 -5.26 -2.93 46.71
N GLY A 49 -3.98 -2.57 46.77
CA GLY A 49 -3.40 -1.73 47.82
C GLY A 49 -1.90 -1.46 47.60
N VAL A 50 -1.32 -0.62 48.46
CA VAL A 50 0.08 -0.16 48.40
C VAL A 50 1.07 -1.32 48.48
N GLU A 51 0.75 -2.37 49.24
CA GLU A 51 1.62 -3.53 49.39
C GLU A 51 1.79 -4.32 48.09
N CYS A 52 0.71 -4.50 47.32
CA CYS A 52 0.78 -5.14 46.00
C CYS A 52 1.52 -4.25 45.00
N GLN A 53 1.31 -2.93 45.05
CA GLN A 53 2.06 -1.98 44.23
C GLN A 53 3.58 -2.07 44.48
N LYS A 54 4.01 -2.09 45.76
CA LYS A 54 5.44 -2.19 46.12
C LYS A 54 6.08 -3.49 45.64
N LYS A 55 5.36 -4.61 45.76
CA LYS A 55 5.86 -5.93 45.31
C LYS A 55 5.97 -5.99 43.78
N ALA A 56 4.96 -5.50 43.07
CA ALA A 56 4.96 -5.41 41.61
C ALA A 56 5.97 -4.35 41.07
N TRP A 57 6.37 -3.37 41.88
CA TRP A 57 7.16 -2.21 41.44
C TRP A 57 8.44 -2.56 40.70
N LYS A 58 9.16 -3.63 41.08
CA LYS A 58 10.39 -4.03 40.40
C LYS A 58 10.17 -4.33 38.92
N GLN A 59 9.03 -4.95 38.58
CA GLN A 59 8.63 -5.24 37.21
C GLN A 59 7.93 -4.03 36.57
N HIS A 60 7.01 -3.41 37.30
CA HIS A 60 6.21 -2.28 36.82
C HIS A 60 7.02 -1.01 36.53
N LYS A 61 8.11 -0.72 37.25
CA LYS A 61 8.88 0.53 37.11
C LYS A 61 9.31 0.84 35.67
N LYS A 62 9.70 -0.19 34.92
CA LYS A 62 10.13 -0.05 33.52
C LYS A 62 8.96 0.38 32.63
N THR A 63 7.82 -0.32 32.73
CA THR A 63 6.62 -0.02 31.94
C THR A 63 5.98 1.29 32.39
N CYS A 64 5.99 1.60 33.68
CA CYS A 64 5.56 2.88 34.25
C CYS A 64 6.27 4.06 33.60
N LYS A 65 7.62 4.01 33.54
CA LYS A 65 8.42 5.06 32.89
C LYS A 65 8.09 5.19 31.40
N MET A 66 7.98 4.08 30.67
CA MET A 66 7.61 4.12 29.25
C MET A 66 6.25 4.79 29.01
N HIS A 67 5.26 4.53 29.87
CA HIS A 67 3.97 5.18 29.76
C HIS A 67 4.04 6.66 30.07
N HIS A 68 4.73 7.04 31.14
CA HIS A 68 4.91 8.44 31.50
C HIS A 68 5.68 9.24 30.43
N ASP A 69 6.71 8.64 29.81
CA ASP A 69 7.44 9.26 28.71
C ASP A 69 6.55 9.41 27.46
N LYS A 70 5.68 8.43 27.19
CA LYS A 70 4.67 8.53 26.11
C LYS A 70 3.63 9.62 26.38
N ASP A 71 3.11 9.69 27.59
CA ASP A 71 2.10 10.68 27.97
C ASP A 71 2.70 12.11 27.89
N LYS A 72 3.96 12.29 28.30
CA LYS A 72 4.71 13.55 28.11
C LYS A 72 4.95 13.89 26.64
N LEU A 73 5.27 12.92 25.80
CA LEU A 73 5.41 13.13 24.35
C LEU A 73 4.08 13.52 23.71
N GLU A 74 2.97 12.90 24.16
CA GLU A 74 1.63 13.22 23.69
C GLU A 74 1.19 14.63 24.11
N GLU A 75 1.53 15.06 25.32
CA GLU A 75 1.26 16.41 25.83
C GLU A 75 2.15 17.47 25.16
N ALA A 76 3.45 17.19 24.98
CA ALA A 76 4.39 18.13 24.37
C ALA A 76 4.19 18.27 22.85
N HIS A 77 3.77 17.19 22.18
CA HIS A 77 3.65 17.14 20.72
C HIS A 77 2.33 16.52 20.25
N PRO A 78 1.18 17.14 20.58
CA PRO A 78 -0.14 16.60 20.23
C PRO A 78 -0.38 16.47 18.72
N HIS A 79 0.39 17.21 17.92
CA HIS A 79 0.37 17.21 16.44
C HIS A 79 1.16 16.06 15.82
N LEU A 80 2.14 15.46 16.52
CA LEU A 80 2.87 14.29 16.01
C LEU A 80 2.08 12.99 16.12
N LEU A 81 1.04 12.96 16.98
CA LEU A 81 0.16 11.81 17.18
C LEU A 81 -1.24 11.99 16.55
N ARG A 82 -1.58 13.18 16.03
CA ARG A 82 -2.88 13.46 15.41
C ARG A 82 -2.75 14.12 14.04
N ARG A 83 -3.26 13.37 13.04
CA ARG A 83 -3.32 13.62 11.59
C ARG A 83 -2.07 13.15 10.84
N GLN A 84 -2.21 11.94 10.30
CA GLN A 84 -1.55 11.54 9.06
C GLN A 84 -1.65 12.72 8.06
N PRO A 85 -0.54 13.19 7.47
CA PRO A 85 -0.57 14.04 6.29
C PRO A 85 -1.62 13.52 5.31
N LYS A 86 -2.58 14.37 4.96
CA LYS A 86 -3.53 14.08 3.90
C LYS A 86 -2.78 14.28 2.59
N VAL A 87 -2.51 13.21 1.87
CA VAL A 87 -1.88 13.29 0.55
C VAL A 87 -2.99 13.17 -0.47
N GLU A 88 -3.14 14.13 -1.38
CA GLU A 88 -4.17 14.07 -2.41
C GLU A 88 -3.64 13.37 -3.66
N CYS A 89 -4.46 12.49 -4.25
CA CYS A 89 -4.17 11.91 -5.56
C CYS A 89 -4.11 13.04 -6.59
N SER A 90 -2.96 13.24 -7.21
CA SER A 90 -2.74 14.22 -8.29
C SER A 90 -3.62 13.93 -9.52
N GLY A 91 -4.09 12.69 -9.69
CA GLY A 91 -4.97 12.29 -10.79
C GLY A 91 -6.46 12.60 -10.60
N CYS A 92 -7.01 12.42 -9.40
CA CYS A 92 -8.45 12.57 -9.15
C CYS A 92 -8.81 13.46 -7.95
N GLY A 93 -7.83 14.01 -7.24
CA GLY A 93 -8.01 14.86 -6.07
C GLY A 93 -8.53 14.13 -4.83
N VAL A 94 -8.69 12.80 -4.86
CA VAL A 94 -9.13 12.06 -3.69
C VAL A 94 -8.06 12.11 -2.60
N VAL A 95 -8.48 12.41 -1.37
CA VAL A 95 -7.60 12.42 -0.21
C VAL A 95 -7.23 10.98 0.16
N LEU A 96 -5.94 10.69 0.15
CA LEU A 96 -5.30 9.44 0.55
C LEU A 96 -4.88 9.57 2.02
N LEU A 97 -5.11 8.50 2.79
CA LEU A 97 -4.66 8.42 4.16
C LEU A 97 -3.28 7.76 4.15
N GLU A 98 -2.23 8.49 4.56
CA GLU A 98 -0.92 7.87 4.77
C GLU A 98 -1.07 6.64 5.69
N GLY A 99 -0.36 5.55 5.34
CA GLY A 99 -0.35 4.33 6.13
C GLY A 99 -1.52 3.36 5.92
N ALA A 100 -2.48 3.63 5.03
CA ALA A 100 -3.41 2.62 4.53
C ALA A 100 -2.69 1.65 3.56
N ARG A 101 -1.82 0.80 4.12
CA ARG A 101 -0.88 -0.11 3.40
C ARG A 101 -1.54 -1.09 2.41
N SER A 102 -2.86 -1.08 2.22
CA SER A 102 -3.58 -2.00 1.32
C SER A 102 -4.07 -1.38 0.02
N THR A 103 -3.98 -0.05 -0.17
CA THR A 103 -4.46 0.64 -1.39
C THR A 103 -3.38 1.41 -2.16
N ALA A 104 -2.10 1.11 -1.93
CA ALA A 104 -0.92 1.50 -2.73
C ALA A 104 -1.03 2.85 -3.46
N ASP A 105 -0.54 3.89 -2.79
CA ASP A 105 -0.32 5.22 -3.35
C ASP A 105 1.11 5.28 -3.86
N ASP A 106 1.29 5.06 -5.17
CA ASP A 106 2.62 5.14 -5.73
C ASP A 106 3.03 6.62 -5.84
N VAL A 107 4.14 6.98 -5.18
CA VAL A 107 4.69 8.35 -5.13
C VAL A 107 5.91 8.44 -6.02
N CYS A 108 5.93 9.41 -6.93
CA CYS A 108 7.11 9.74 -7.71
C CYS A 108 8.15 10.45 -6.81
N HIS A 109 9.35 9.91 -6.71
CA HIS A 109 10.41 10.46 -5.87
C HIS A 109 11.02 11.76 -6.45
N ASP A 110 10.90 11.97 -7.76
CA ASP A 110 11.48 13.14 -8.43
C ASP A 110 10.60 14.39 -8.29
N CYS A 111 9.27 14.24 -8.25
CA CYS A 111 8.34 15.38 -8.25
C CYS A 111 7.20 15.32 -7.24
N GLY A 112 7.08 14.24 -6.47
CA GLY A 112 6.00 14.06 -5.48
C GLY A 112 4.62 13.73 -6.08
N TYR A 113 4.53 13.47 -7.39
CA TYR A 113 3.28 13.05 -8.03
C TYR A 113 2.75 11.78 -7.37
N THR A 114 1.53 11.85 -6.82
CA THR A 114 0.94 10.77 -6.03
C THR A 114 -0.36 10.34 -6.66
N VAL A 115 -0.60 9.03 -6.80
CA VAL A 115 -1.88 8.53 -7.34
C VAL A 115 -2.47 7.44 -6.49
N CYS A 116 -3.80 7.44 -6.36
CA CYS A 116 -4.53 6.32 -5.80
C CYS A 116 -4.44 5.10 -6.73
N LYS A 117 -4.59 3.89 -6.19
CA LYS A 117 -4.59 2.63 -6.96
C LYS A 117 -5.52 2.62 -8.20
N PRO A 118 -6.75 3.18 -8.18
CA PRO A 118 -7.54 3.35 -9.40
C PRO A 118 -6.88 4.26 -10.44
N CYS A 119 -6.29 5.39 -9.99
CA CYS A 119 -5.61 6.32 -10.87
C CYS A 119 -4.29 5.76 -11.39
N GLY A 120 -3.50 5.03 -10.59
CA GLY A 120 -2.29 4.34 -11.06
C GLY A 120 -2.56 3.32 -12.18
N LYS A 121 -3.79 2.79 -12.25
CA LYS A 121 -4.26 1.94 -13.36
C LYS A 121 -4.96 2.70 -14.48
N SER A 122 -5.23 3.99 -14.31
CA SER A 122 -5.97 4.82 -15.24
C SER A 122 -5.06 5.42 -16.32
N LYS A 123 -5.53 5.31 -17.56
CA LYS A 123 -4.89 5.84 -18.77
C LYS A 123 -4.86 7.38 -18.85
N THR A 124 -5.64 8.08 -18.03
CA THR A 124 -5.79 9.55 -18.13
C THR A 124 -5.38 10.29 -16.87
N LYS A 125 -5.27 9.58 -15.74
CA LYS A 125 -5.08 10.18 -14.41
C LYS A 125 -3.92 9.56 -13.62
N GLY A 126 -3.22 8.59 -14.20
CA GLY A 126 -2.17 7.79 -13.54
C GLY A 126 -0.73 8.17 -13.83
N SER A 127 -0.49 9.02 -14.84
CA SER A 127 0.84 9.13 -15.42
C SER A 127 1.60 10.33 -14.88
N CYS A 128 2.69 10.07 -14.16
CA CYS A 128 3.69 11.08 -13.84
C CYS A 128 4.52 11.41 -15.09
N LEU A 129 4.89 12.69 -15.27
CA LEU A 129 5.59 13.19 -16.46
C LEU A 129 7.11 13.36 -16.27
N CYS A 130 7.67 12.91 -15.14
CA CYS A 130 9.12 12.93 -14.94
C CYS A 130 9.82 11.93 -15.88
N GLU A 131 11.01 12.32 -16.35
CA GLU A 131 11.82 11.56 -17.31
C GLU A 131 12.13 10.12 -16.83
N ASN A 132 12.22 9.91 -15.51
CA ASN A 132 12.48 8.61 -14.88
C ASN A 132 11.24 7.94 -14.25
N SER A 133 10.04 8.47 -14.46
CA SER A 133 8.88 8.01 -13.71
C SER A 133 7.94 7.11 -14.51
N ASN A 134 7.79 5.87 -14.00
CA ASN A 134 6.49 5.23 -13.79
C ASN A 134 6.58 4.34 -12.52
N PHE A 135 6.74 5.02 -11.37
CA PHE A 135 7.00 4.40 -10.06
C PHE A 135 8.33 3.63 -9.99
N GLY A 136 9.37 4.18 -10.62
CA GLY A 136 10.75 3.71 -10.48
C GLY A 136 11.17 2.57 -11.41
N THR A 137 10.32 2.14 -12.36
CA THR A 137 10.71 1.15 -13.38
C THR A 137 10.82 1.79 -14.76
N GLU A 138 11.98 1.63 -15.42
CA GLU A 138 12.23 2.12 -16.77
C GLU A 138 11.23 1.49 -17.77
N TYR A 139 10.42 2.27 -18.48
CA TYR A 139 9.42 1.75 -19.44
C TYR A 139 9.96 0.74 -20.45
N CYS A 140 11.25 0.87 -20.80
CA CYS A 140 11.90 0.01 -21.77
C CYS A 140 12.07 -1.44 -21.30
N VAL A 141 11.90 -1.76 -20.01
CA VAL A 141 11.95 -3.17 -19.55
C VAL A 141 10.60 -3.88 -19.62
N TRP A 142 9.53 -3.15 -19.96
CA TRP A 142 8.19 -3.68 -20.11
C TRP A 142 7.88 -3.99 -21.57
N GLU A 143 6.87 -4.81 -21.79
CA GLU A 143 6.31 -4.98 -23.13
C GLU A 143 5.51 -3.75 -23.53
N PRO A 144 5.43 -3.41 -24.83
CA PRO A 144 4.48 -2.42 -25.32
C PRO A 144 3.05 -2.84 -24.95
N ARG A 145 2.39 -2.12 -24.03
CA ARG A 145 0.99 -2.37 -23.63
C ARG A 145 0.16 -1.09 -23.62
N MET A 146 -1.14 -1.23 -23.88
CA MET A 146 -2.11 -0.12 -23.95
C MET A 146 -2.32 0.66 -22.64
N HIS A 147 -1.89 0.15 -21.48
CA HIS A 147 -1.94 0.88 -20.21
C HIS A 147 -0.72 1.76 -19.96
N HIS A 148 0.29 1.72 -20.83
CA HIS A 148 1.46 2.59 -20.79
C HIS A 148 1.28 3.79 -21.72
N VAL A 149 0.18 4.52 -21.54
CA VAL A 149 -0.02 5.83 -22.18
C VAL A 149 0.78 6.88 -21.42
N CYS A 150 1.65 7.58 -22.13
CA CYS A 150 2.44 8.67 -21.59
C CYS A 150 1.95 9.98 -22.19
N GLY A 151 1.65 10.95 -21.32
CA GLY A 151 1.35 12.31 -21.75
C GLY A 151 -0.12 12.70 -21.67
N ALA A 152 -0.35 14.01 -21.60
CA ALA A 152 -1.65 14.65 -21.44
C ALA A 152 -2.65 14.33 -22.58
N ASN A 153 -2.14 13.91 -23.73
CA ASN A 153 -2.94 13.64 -24.94
C ASN A 153 -3.38 12.17 -25.05
N GLY A 154 -3.01 11.31 -24.09
CA GLY A 154 -3.35 9.88 -24.14
C GLY A 154 -2.61 9.10 -25.23
N GLU A 155 -1.50 9.64 -25.74
CA GLU A 155 -0.66 8.96 -26.72
C GLU A 155 0.08 7.78 -26.08
N LEU A 156 0.28 6.72 -26.86
CA LEU A 156 1.05 5.56 -26.43
C LEU A 156 2.54 5.91 -26.37
N TYR A 157 3.22 5.36 -25.36
CA TYR A 157 4.67 5.53 -25.25
C TYR A 157 5.40 5.04 -26.50
N ASN A 158 6.09 5.98 -27.17
CA ASN A 158 6.81 5.77 -28.44
C ASN A 158 8.32 5.57 -28.28
N GLY A 159 8.81 5.37 -27.05
CA GLY A 159 10.23 5.10 -26.83
C GLY A 159 10.61 3.64 -27.04
N ASP A 160 11.85 3.34 -26.70
CA ASP A 160 12.44 2.02 -26.90
C ASP A 160 11.90 0.98 -25.91
N TYR A 161 11.82 -0.27 -26.37
CA TYR A 161 11.45 -1.43 -25.58
C TYR A 161 12.51 -2.51 -25.71
N HIS A 162 12.90 -3.14 -24.62
CA HIS A 162 13.81 -4.28 -24.53
C HIS A 162 13.38 -5.15 -23.32
N PRO A 163 12.19 -5.76 -23.39
CA PRO A 163 11.60 -6.39 -22.22
C PRO A 163 12.45 -7.58 -21.77
N VAL A 164 12.62 -7.73 -20.45
CA VAL A 164 13.44 -8.79 -19.87
C VAL A 164 12.61 -10.07 -19.73
N ILE A 165 13.18 -11.20 -20.14
CA ILE A 165 12.58 -12.55 -20.27
C ILE A 165 11.59 -12.91 -19.14
N ALA A 166 11.85 -12.49 -17.90
CA ALA A 166 11.01 -12.80 -16.75
C ALA A 166 9.58 -12.25 -16.82
N TYR A 167 9.27 -11.32 -17.73
CA TYR A 167 7.99 -10.60 -17.76
C TYR A 167 7.35 -10.47 -19.16
N THR A 168 7.73 -11.34 -20.11
CA THR A 168 7.36 -11.15 -21.52
C THR A 168 6.84 -12.43 -22.18
N ASP A 169 5.76 -12.31 -22.94
CA ASP A 169 5.28 -13.32 -23.90
C ASP A 169 6.19 -13.38 -25.15
N PHE A 170 7.05 -12.38 -25.34
CA PHE A 170 7.92 -12.23 -26.52
C PHE A 170 9.43 -12.17 -26.20
N PRO A 171 10.02 -13.20 -25.57
CA PRO A 171 11.45 -13.21 -25.26
C PRO A 171 12.27 -13.28 -26.55
N ARG A 172 13.36 -12.52 -26.62
CA ARG A 172 14.24 -12.44 -27.81
C ARG A 172 14.76 -13.81 -28.24
N GLU A 173 15.04 -14.70 -27.28
CA GLU A 173 15.52 -16.06 -27.55
C GLU A 173 14.54 -16.84 -28.42
N ARG A 174 13.24 -16.56 -28.27
CA ARG A 174 12.17 -17.22 -29.03
C ARG A 174 11.76 -16.43 -30.27
N TYR A 175 11.87 -15.11 -30.23
CA TYR A 175 11.46 -14.21 -31.31
C TYR A 175 12.55 -13.18 -31.64
N PRO A 176 13.71 -13.60 -32.19
CA PRO A 176 14.82 -12.69 -32.45
C PRO A 176 14.47 -11.62 -33.49
N ASP A 177 13.60 -11.93 -34.45
CA ASP A 177 13.18 -11.03 -35.53
C ASP A 177 12.33 -9.84 -35.04
N MET A 178 11.78 -9.95 -33.83
CA MET A 178 11.04 -8.87 -33.17
C MET A 178 11.96 -7.77 -32.62
N TYR A 179 13.27 -8.01 -32.64
CA TYR A 179 14.30 -7.15 -32.10
C TYR A 179 15.24 -6.70 -33.21
N GLU A 180 15.89 -5.57 -32.97
CA GLU A 180 16.94 -5.08 -33.84
C GLU A 180 18.09 -6.09 -33.94
N SER A 181 18.68 -6.15 -35.13
CA SER A 181 19.74 -7.12 -35.47
C SER A 181 21.03 -6.91 -34.68
N ALA A 182 21.26 -5.70 -34.17
CA ALA A 182 22.40 -5.35 -33.33
C ALA A 182 21.94 -4.58 -32.08
N PRO A 183 22.65 -4.72 -30.94
CA PRO A 183 22.35 -3.92 -29.77
C PRO A 183 22.72 -2.45 -30.03
N ARG A 184 21.88 -1.54 -29.57
CA ARG A 184 22.15 -0.09 -29.62
C ARG A 184 21.87 0.56 -28.28
N ARG A 185 22.27 1.82 -28.14
CA ARG A 185 21.96 2.61 -26.97
C ARG A 185 20.46 2.87 -26.92
N CYS A 186 19.81 2.38 -25.87
CA CYS A 186 18.39 2.63 -25.60
C CYS A 186 18.20 4.11 -25.25
N ASN A 187 17.27 4.77 -25.92
CA ASN A 187 16.89 6.17 -25.74
C ASN A 187 16.21 6.42 -24.40
N ASN A 188 15.75 5.35 -23.71
CA ASN A 188 15.11 5.44 -22.40
C ASN A 188 16.10 5.22 -21.26
N CYS A 189 16.74 4.05 -21.17
CA CYS A 189 17.67 3.74 -20.07
C CYS A 189 19.13 4.10 -20.33
N GLY A 190 19.48 4.54 -21.54
CA GLY A 190 20.86 4.88 -21.94
C GLY A 190 21.82 3.69 -22.06
N LYS A 191 21.39 2.46 -21.79
CA LYS A 191 22.22 1.23 -21.82
C LYS A 191 22.19 0.60 -23.23
N ASN A 192 23.24 -0.12 -23.59
CA ASN A 192 23.27 -0.90 -24.84
C ASN A 192 22.39 -2.15 -24.69
N LYS A 193 21.35 -2.25 -25.50
CA LYS A 193 20.32 -3.30 -25.44
C LYS A 193 19.87 -3.69 -26.86
N TRP A 194 19.35 -4.90 -26.99
CA TRP A 194 18.59 -5.29 -28.18
C TRP A 194 17.18 -4.72 -28.01
N CYS A 195 16.92 -3.59 -28.66
CA CYS A 195 15.61 -2.96 -28.66
C CYS A 195 14.68 -3.67 -29.64
N MET A 196 13.38 -3.68 -29.37
CA MET A 196 12.35 -4.14 -30.29
C MET A 196 12.31 -3.23 -31.52
N THR A 197 12.03 -3.80 -32.69
CA THR A 197 11.92 -2.99 -33.91
C THR A 197 10.67 -2.09 -33.85
N PRO A 198 10.67 -0.91 -34.49
CA PRO A 198 9.49 -0.04 -34.57
C PRO A 198 8.23 -0.76 -35.08
N GLU A 199 8.41 -1.68 -36.04
CA GLU A 199 7.33 -2.48 -36.62
C GLU A 199 6.73 -3.42 -35.58
N THR A 200 7.58 -4.07 -34.78
CA THR A 200 7.14 -4.96 -33.69
C THR A 200 6.43 -4.19 -32.60
N VAL A 201 6.96 -3.03 -32.20
CA VAL A 201 6.31 -2.16 -31.21
C VAL A 201 4.91 -1.77 -31.70
N THR A 202 4.77 -1.44 -32.98
CA THR A 202 3.48 -1.14 -33.61
C THR A 202 2.54 -2.36 -33.64
N MET A 203 3.06 -3.53 -34.00
CA MET A 203 2.31 -4.78 -34.02
C MET A 203 1.79 -5.16 -32.62
N CYS A 204 2.63 -5.12 -31.59
CA CYS A 204 2.25 -5.44 -30.20
C CYS A 204 1.14 -4.51 -29.68
N ARG A 205 1.16 -3.23 -30.07
CA ARG A 205 0.08 -2.28 -29.75
C ARG A 205 -1.24 -2.69 -30.40
N ASN A 206 -1.20 -3.11 -31.66
CA ASN A 206 -2.39 -3.45 -32.44
C ASN A 206 -2.98 -4.81 -32.04
N LEU A 207 -2.14 -5.79 -31.68
CA LEU A 207 -2.60 -7.14 -31.30
C LEU A 207 -3.39 -7.17 -29.98
N MET A 208 -3.13 -6.26 -29.05
CA MET A 208 -3.92 -6.14 -27.82
C MET A 208 -5.25 -5.39 -28.00
N TYR A 209 -5.60 -5.02 -29.24
CA TYR A 209 -6.87 -4.43 -29.62
C TYR A 209 -7.71 -5.47 -30.38
N GLN A 210 -8.48 -6.25 -29.64
CA GLN A 210 -9.77 -6.69 -30.16
C GLN A 210 -10.77 -5.66 -29.66
N PRO A 211 -11.33 -4.78 -30.51
CA PRO A 211 -12.37 -3.87 -30.06
C PRO A 211 -13.48 -4.70 -29.44
N VAL A 212 -13.82 -4.43 -28.17
CA VAL A 212 -15.05 -4.99 -27.60
C VAL A 212 -16.18 -4.48 -28.50
N PRO A 213 -16.98 -5.35 -29.12
CA PRO A 213 -18.02 -4.90 -30.02
C PRO A 213 -18.93 -3.93 -29.27
N ALA A 214 -19.33 -2.84 -29.94
CA ALA A 214 -20.07 -1.73 -29.33
C ALA A 214 -21.37 -2.16 -28.61
N SER A 215 -21.85 -3.37 -28.88
CA SER A 215 -22.95 -4.03 -28.18
C SER A 215 -22.72 -4.28 -26.68
N GLU A 216 -21.47 -4.27 -26.19
CA GLU A 216 -21.14 -4.59 -24.79
C GLU A 216 -20.71 -3.36 -23.95
N ALA A 217 -20.66 -2.16 -24.54
CA ALA A 217 -20.18 -0.95 -23.86
C ALA A 217 -21.20 -0.30 -22.90
N ASN A 218 -22.47 -0.74 -22.91
CA ASN A 218 -23.57 -0.06 -22.20
C ASN A 218 -23.98 -0.67 -20.84
N THR A 219 -23.28 -1.69 -20.33
CA THR A 219 -23.69 -2.35 -19.07
C THR A 219 -22.96 -1.87 -17.80
N CYS A 220 -22.05 -0.90 -17.87
CA CYS A 220 -21.27 -0.43 -16.70
C CYS A 220 -21.64 0.96 -16.14
N ILE A 221 -22.81 1.51 -16.43
CA ILE A 221 -23.26 2.78 -15.80
C ILE A 221 -24.36 2.59 -14.75
N LEU A 222 -25.01 1.42 -14.62
CA LEU A 222 -25.99 1.19 -13.56
C LEU A 222 -25.98 -0.26 -13.07
N ALA A 223 -25.09 -0.58 -12.14
CA ALA A 223 -25.22 -1.69 -11.19
C ALA A 223 -24.32 -1.44 -9.97
#